data_AF-A0A2H0QA52-F1
#
_entry.id   AF-A0A2H0QA52-F1
#
_cell.length_a   1.000
_cell.length_b   1.000
_cell.length_c   1.000
_cell.angle_alpha   90.00
_cell.angle_beta   90.00
_cell.angle_gamma   90.00
#
_symmetry.space_group_name_H-M   'P 1'
#
loop_
_entity.id
_entity.type
_entity.pdbx_description
1 polymer ?
#
loop_
_entity_poly.entity_id
_entity_poly.type
_entity_poly.pdbx_seq_one_letter_code
_entity_poly.pdbx_strand_id
1 'polypeptide(L)'
;MKLLLTIITILNFFAASAFSQEAPAIEVVFENASEREQALGDGFDADQIAAQVEQSRADLIANVGAEEAEKMVPVAVSYMMVDDLIKEMEKEQSLVSTCGANQASAGTVDLEKEIARLRKVMNDAYSTGPKGVLFISWGYNRGFHTNSDITVRTDQGSYTIRNAAGQDRPSPLSIKYLKPSNFSVPQYNLKLGYWFSRDSRFGIGAGTDHMKWVFDPEREYDIEGDYTGELWVDGERRSFDEVVAGRDASFLLLEHTDGYNYPYIEGLYREKLIDTRRFGVDAVAGVGAGILFPKTRTRIADQENTAAYRDIDNKFHVAGYAFHVDASLMIKYKQRNGVSYFVKPTVRGVAGKINNALYFGDEGSIEQSMIYTLEPSLSVGMEVPLNVINNEVKRDARRELRVLRKMKKLDEETAKAELSLEEMQRQYEESQRTN
;
A
#
# COMPACT_ATOMS: atom_id res chain seq x y z
N MET A 1 8.62 16.98 7.12
CA MET A 1 7.95 17.68 6.01
C MET A 1 8.33 17.09 4.66
N LYS A 2 9.63 17.06 4.26
CA LYS A 2 10.08 16.41 3.02
C LYS A 2 9.70 14.92 2.91
N LEU A 3 9.93 14.12 3.96
CA LEU A 3 9.50 12.70 4.00
C LEU A 3 7.98 12.51 3.90
N LEU A 4 7.20 13.47 4.45
CA LEU A 4 5.74 13.45 4.36
C LEU A 4 5.29 13.77 2.93
N LEU A 5 5.92 14.74 2.27
CA LEU A 5 5.72 15.01 0.85
C LEU A 5 6.12 13.81 -0.02
N THR A 6 7.26 13.16 0.25
CA THR A 6 7.70 11.97 -0.50
C THR A 6 6.74 10.79 -0.32
N ILE A 7 6.21 10.57 0.89
CA ILE A 7 5.20 9.55 1.15
C ILE A 7 3.86 9.90 0.47
N ILE A 8 3.45 11.18 0.47
CA ILE A 8 2.25 11.66 -0.24
C ILE A 8 2.42 11.52 -1.77
N THR A 9 3.60 11.81 -2.31
CA THR A 9 3.91 11.62 -3.74
C THR A 9 3.92 10.15 -4.14
N ILE A 10 4.51 9.27 -3.31
CA ILE A 10 4.48 7.81 -3.53
C ILE A 10 3.05 7.27 -3.41
N LEU A 11 2.26 7.76 -2.45
CA LEU A 11 0.85 7.39 -2.29
C LEU A 11 -0.02 7.88 -3.45
N ASN A 12 0.20 9.10 -3.95
CA ASN A 12 -0.46 9.60 -5.15
C ASN A 12 -0.07 8.80 -6.40
N PHE A 13 1.16 8.27 -6.46
CA PHE A 13 1.62 7.43 -7.56
C PHE A 13 1.01 6.02 -7.52
N PHE A 14 0.90 5.41 -6.33
CA PHE A 14 0.20 4.13 -6.13
C PHE A 14 -1.32 4.26 -6.28
N ALA A 15 -1.91 5.39 -5.90
CA ALA A 15 -3.32 5.69 -6.14
C ALA A 15 -3.60 6.05 -7.59
N ALA A 16 -2.64 6.64 -8.34
CA ALA A 16 -2.82 6.88 -9.77
C ALA A 16 -2.67 5.58 -10.58
N SER A 17 -1.68 4.74 -10.26
CA SER A 17 -1.44 3.47 -10.98
C SER A 17 -2.47 2.38 -10.70
N ALA A 18 -3.18 2.46 -9.56
CA ALA A 18 -4.32 1.59 -9.28
C ALA A 18 -5.62 2.06 -9.97
N PHE A 19 -5.67 3.27 -10.53
CA PHE A 19 -6.92 3.89 -11.03
C PHE A 19 -6.86 4.44 -12.48
N SER A 20 -5.73 4.39 -13.20
CA SER A 20 -5.68 4.76 -14.63
C SER A 20 -5.51 3.54 -15.56
N GLN A 21 -6.40 3.41 -16.54
CA GLN A 21 -6.14 2.66 -17.77
C GLN A 21 -5.30 3.54 -18.72
N GLU A 22 -4.09 3.91 -18.31
CA GLU A 22 -3.10 4.48 -19.22
C GLU A 22 -1.95 3.49 -19.39
N ALA A 23 -1.46 3.38 -20.63
CA ALA A 23 -0.65 2.29 -21.14
C ALA A 23 0.55 1.93 -20.23
N PRO A 24 0.88 0.63 -20.08
CA PRO A 24 2.04 0.22 -19.30
C PRO A 24 3.33 0.68 -20.00
N ALA A 25 4.10 1.55 -19.35
CA ALA A 25 5.42 1.97 -19.79
C ALA A 25 6.50 0.98 -19.31
N ILE A 26 7.50 0.74 -20.15
CA ILE A 26 8.68 -0.09 -19.83
C ILE A 26 9.67 0.79 -19.05
N GLU A 27 9.98 0.42 -17.81
CA GLU A 27 11.07 1.01 -17.04
C GLU A 27 12.26 0.04 -17.02
N VAL A 28 13.36 0.41 -17.68
CA VAL A 28 14.64 -0.32 -17.61
C VAL A 28 15.54 0.40 -16.63
N VAL A 29 15.76 -0.19 -15.46
CA VAL A 29 16.59 0.37 -14.40
C VAL A 29 18.01 -0.18 -14.53
N PHE A 30 18.98 0.70 -14.82
CA PHE A 30 20.40 0.40 -14.67
C PHE A 30 20.88 1.00 -13.35
N GLU A 31 21.47 0.20 -12.48
CA GLU A 31 22.24 0.73 -11.35
C GLU A 31 23.56 1.33 -11.89
N ASN A 32 23.85 2.60 -11.54
CA ASN A 32 25.08 3.35 -11.86
C ASN A 32 25.37 3.67 -13.34
N ALA A 33 24.64 4.60 -13.93
CA ALA A 33 25.17 5.54 -14.94
C ALA A 33 24.19 6.71 -15.06
N SER A 34 24.61 7.90 -15.47
CA SER A 34 23.73 9.07 -15.66
C SER A 34 23.47 9.47 -17.10
N GLU A 35 24.17 8.87 -18.07
CA GLU A 35 23.96 9.07 -19.50
C GLU A 35 24.78 8.01 -20.29
N ARG A 36 24.33 7.66 -21.51
CA ARG A 36 24.93 6.62 -22.37
C ARG A 36 26.40 6.89 -22.72
N GLU A 37 26.80 8.16 -22.88
CA GLU A 37 28.19 8.54 -23.16
C GLU A 37 29.09 8.41 -21.93
N GLN A 38 28.54 8.45 -20.72
CA GLN A 38 29.29 8.35 -19.46
C GLN A 38 29.51 6.88 -19.05
N ALA A 39 28.58 5.98 -19.38
CA ALA A 39 28.75 4.52 -19.18
C ALA A 39 29.88 3.92 -20.03
N LEU A 40 30.08 4.45 -21.24
CA LEU A 40 31.24 4.11 -22.10
C LEU A 40 32.56 4.65 -21.51
N GLY A 41 32.50 5.75 -20.75
CA GLY A 41 33.65 6.33 -20.04
C GLY A 41 34.05 5.56 -18.77
N ASP A 42 33.10 4.92 -18.10
CA ASP A 42 33.29 4.18 -16.84
C ASP A 42 33.59 2.67 -17.03
N GLY A 43 33.81 2.22 -18.28
CA GLY A 43 34.35 0.89 -18.59
C GLY A 43 33.32 -0.22 -18.84
N PHE A 44 32.03 0.11 -19.04
CA PHE A 44 31.04 -0.84 -19.56
C PHE A 44 31.11 -0.89 -21.09
N ASP A 45 31.28 -2.09 -21.65
CA ASP A 45 31.31 -2.27 -23.12
C ASP A 45 29.90 -2.18 -23.71
N ALA A 46 29.78 -1.62 -24.91
CA ALA A 46 28.53 -1.40 -25.62
C ALA A 46 27.73 -2.70 -25.81
N ASP A 47 28.43 -3.83 -25.92
CA ASP A 47 27.84 -5.16 -26.05
C ASP A 47 27.14 -5.64 -24.76
N GLN A 48 27.63 -5.24 -23.59
CA GLN A 48 27.00 -5.60 -22.30
C GLN A 48 25.70 -4.82 -22.07
N ILE A 49 25.69 -3.55 -22.48
CA ILE A 49 24.49 -2.71 -22.44
C ILE A 49 23.44 -3.24 -23.43
N ALA A 50 23.87 -3.61 -24.65
CA ALA A 50 22.99 -4.20 -25.65
C ALA A 50 22.40 -5.54 -25.20
N ALA A 51 23.19 -6.39 -24.54
CA ALA A 51 22.73 -7.67 -24.01
C ALA A 51 21.66 -7.52 -22.92
N GLN A 52 21.84 -6.55 -22.01
CA GLN A 52 20.88 -6.30 -20.92
C GLN A 52 19.55 -5.73 -21.45
N VAL A 53 19.62 -4.90 -22.49
CA VAL A 53 18.43 -4.35 -23.19
C VAL A 53 17.69 -5.46 -23.94
N GLU A 54 18.41 -6.34 -24.65
CA GLU A 54 17.81 -7.48 -25.34
C GLU A 54 17.20 -8.49 -24.36
N GLN A 55 17.83 -8.72 -23.21
CA GLN A 55 17.27 -9.57 -22.16
C GLN A 55 15.98 -8.98 -21.58
N SER A 56 15.98 -7.68 -21.28
CA SER A 56 14.78 -6.98 -20.80
C SER A 56 13.66 -6.96 -21.83
N ARG A 57 14.01 -6.90 -23.13
CA ARG A 57 13.08 -6.99 -24.26
C ARG A 57 12.52 -8.39 -24.43
N ALA A 58 13.35 -9.42 -24.27
CA ALA A 58 12.91 -10.82 -24.31
C ALA A 58 11.97 -11.15 -23.14
N ASP A 59 12.29 -10.68 -21.94
CA ASP A 59 11.44 -10.82 -20.76
C ASP A 59 10.10 -10.09 -20.93
N LEU A 60 10.10 -8.93 -21.60
CA LEU A 60 8.88 -8.22 -21.93
C LEU A 60 8.02 -8.99 -22.94
N ILE A 61 8.60 -9.45 -24.05
CA ILE A 61 7.89 -10.24 -25.08
C ILE A 61 7.31 -11.52 -24.49
N ALA A 62 8.01 -12.17 -23.55
CA ALA A 62 7.53 -13.34 -22.85
C ALA A 62 6.32 -13.06 -21.94
N ASN A 63 6.18 -11.83 -21.43
CA ASN A 63 5.13 -11.46 -20.48
C ASN A 63 3.89 -10.82 -21.14
N VAL A 64 4.05 -10.08 -22.23
CA VAL A 64 2.94 -9.36 -22.90
C VAL A 64 2.66 -9.81 -24.33
N GLY A 65 3.47 -10.67 -24.93
CA GLY A 65 3.30 -11.14 -26.31
C GLY A 65 3.95 -10.20 -27.34
N ALA A 66 4.42 -10.77 -28.46
CA ALA A 66 5.25 -10.06 -29.43
C ALA A 66 4.50 -8.92 -30.15
N GLU A 67 3.21 -9.10 -30.42
CA GLU A 67 2.38 -8.16 -31.17
C GLU A 67 1.99 -6.92 -30.35
N GLU A 68 1.85 -7.08 -29.02
CA GLU A 68 1.67 -5.98 -28.06
C GLU A 68 2.98 -5.24 -27.78
N ALA A 69 4.10 -5.96 -27.67
CA ALA A 69 5.41 -5.37 -27.37
C ALA A 69 5.93 -4.46 -28.50
N GLU A 70 5.57 -4.75 -29.76
CA GLU A 70 6.01 -3.97 -30.94
C GLU A 70 5.31 -2.61 -31.06
N LYS A 71 4.16 -2.45 -30.39
CA LYS A 71 3.36 -1.21 -30.37
C LYS A 71 3.77 -0.23 -29.25
N MET A 72 4.73 -0.62 -28.40
CA MET A 72 5.20 0.18 -27.26
C MET A 72 6.37 1.09 -27.66
N VAL A 73 6.30 2.38 -27.31
CA VAL A 73 7.38 3.36 -27.56
C VAL A 73 8.12 3.63 -26.24
N PRO A 74 9.46 3.62 -26.19
CA PRO A 74 10.21 3.91 -24.96
C PRO A 74 10.07 5.39 -24.56
N VAL A 75 9.70 5.66 -23.30
CA VAL A 75 9.30 7.03 -22.86
C VAL A 75 10.36 7.75 -22.02
N ALA A 76 11.22 7.11 -21.22
CA ALA A 76 12.33 7.78 -20.54
C ALA A 76 13.29 6.79 -19.87
N VAL A 77 14.58 7.15 -19.78
CA VAL A 77 15.57 6.53 -18.88
C VAL A 77 15.87 7.56 -17.80
N SER A 78 15.64 7.22 -16.52
CA SER A 78 15.85 8.13 -15.39
C SER A 78 17.11 7.74 -14.61
N TYR A 79 17.91 8.74 -14.24
CA TYR A 79 19.23 8.57 -13.65
C TYR A 79 19.30 9.31 -12.30
N MET A 80 19.71 8.63 -11.22
CA MET A 80 19.88 9.25 -9.89
C MET A 80 21.32 9.76 -9.67
N MET A 81 21.42 11.01 -9.21
CA MET A 81 22.66 11.76 -8.99
C MET A 81 23.53 11.16 -7.87
N VAL A 82 24.77 10.77 -8.21
CA VAL A 82 25.82 10.30 -7.28
C VAL A 82 26.79 11.43 -6.86
N ASP A 83 26.70 12.60 -7.50
CA ASP A 83 27.64 13.72 -7.27
C ASP A 83 27.59 14.31 -5.85
N ASP A 84 26.44 14.28 -5.18
CA ASP A 84 26.34 14.75 -3.79
C ASP A 84 26.98 13.74 -2.82
N LEU A 85 26.97 12.45 -3.14
CA LEU A 85 27.60 11.41 -2.32
C LEU A 85 29.13 11.41 -2.46
N ILE A 86 29.64 11.67 -3.67
CA ILE A 86 31.08 11.74 -3.93
C ILE A 86 31.68 13.01 -3.35
N LYS A 87 31.01 14.17 -3.45
CA LYS A 87 31.47 15.41 -2.80
C LYS A 87 31.52 15.31 -1.27
N GLU A 88 30.59 14.56 -0.67
CA GLU A 88 30.59 14.31 0.77
C GLU A 88 31.68 13.31 1.17
N MET A 89 31.94 12.29 0.33
CA MET A 89 33.04 11.32 0.51
C MET A 89 34.44 11.93 0.31
N GLU A 90 34.62 12.86 -0.63
CA GLU A 90 35.88 13.59 -0.84
C GLU A 90 36.16 14.56 0.32
N LYS A 91 35.11 15.17 0.89
CA LYS A 91 35.21 15.98 2.10
C LYS A 91 35.58 15.11 3.32
N GLU A 92 35.07 13.88 3.41
CA GLU A 92 35.43 12.91 4.44
C GLU A 92 36.84 12.33 4.29
N GLN A 93 37.35 12.11 3.07
CA GLN A 93 38.76 11.73 2.86
C GLN A 93 39.74 12.81 3.33
N SER A 94 39.38 14.10 3.21
CA SER A 94 40.17 15.22 3.76
C SER A 94 40.13 15.31 5.30
N LEU A 95 39.05 14.82 5.93
CA LEU A 95 38.91 14.73 7.39
C LEU A 95 39.65 13.51 7.95
N VAL A 96 39.75 12.42 7.19
CA VAL A 96 40.56 11.25 7.55
C VAL A 96 42.07 11.55 7.39
N SER A 97 42.48 12.40 6.43
CA SER A 97 43.88 12.80 6.29
C SER A 97 44.36 13.86 7.29
N THR A 98 43.45 14.54 8.00
CA THR A 98 43.80 15.56 9.02
C THR A 98 43.79 15.05 10.46
N CYS A 99 43.37 13.81 10.70
CA CYS A 99 43.67 13.08 11.96
C CYS A 99 44.98 12.27 11.89
N GLY A 100 45.72 12.34 10.77
CA GLY A 100 46.96 11.60 10.53
C GLY A 100 48.21 12.47 10.51
N ALA A 101 48.34 13.45 11.42
CA ALA A 101 49.60 14.16 11.62
C ALA A 101 49.70 14.72 13.04
N ASN A 102 49.59 13.87 14.05
CA ASN A 102 50.43 13.98 15.25
C ASN A 102 50.24 12.77 16.16
N GLN A 103 51.39 12.27 16.61
CA GLN A 103 51.59 11.23 17.61
C GLN A 103 51.62 9.78 17.11
N ALA A 104 52.85 9.36 16.84
CA ALA A 104 53.28 8.00 17.07
C ALA A 104 52.90 7.55 18.49
N SER A 105 51.92 6.67 18.59
CA SER A 105 51.90 5.59 19.56
C SER A 105 51.13 4.44 18.95
N ALA A 106 51.83 3.34 18.65
CA ALA A 106 51.23 2.06 18.30
C ALA A 106 50.46 1.52 19.52
N GLY A 107 49.24 1.99 19.70
CA GLY A 107 48.27 1.35 20.59
C GLY A 107 47.55 0.29 19.78
N THR A 108 47.72 -0.98 20.12
CA THR A 108 46.87 -2.06 19.63
C THR A 108 45.41 -1.65 19.87
N VAL A 109 44.64 -1.52 18.80
CA VAL A 109 43.20 -1.24 18.92
C VAL A 109 42.59 -2.47 19.58
N ASP A 110 42.15 -2.33 20.83
CA ASP A 110 41.40 -3.38 21.52
C ASP A 110 40.02 -3.53 20.85
N LEU A 111 39.97 -4.44 19.88
CA LEU A 111 38.80 -4.79 19.09
C LEU A 111 37.60 -5.15 19.98
N GLU A 112 37.82 -5.76 21.15
CA GLU A 112 36.72 -6.13 22.05
C GLU A 112 36.11 -4.91 22.73
N LYS A 113 36.96 -3.96 23.14
CA LYS A 113 36.54 -2.69 23.74
C LYS A 113 35.75 -1.84 22.75
N GLU A 114 36.17 -1.79 21.48
CA GLU A 114 35.45 -1.01 20.45
C GLU A 114 34.13 -1.68 20.04
N ILE A 115 34.10 -3.02 19.94
CA ILE A 115 32.86 -3.78 19.77
C ILE A 115 31.89 -3.52 20.94
N ALA A 116 32.37 -3.46 22.18
CA ALA A 116 31.55 -3.15 23.35
C ALA A 116 31.01 -1.72 23.34
N ARG A 117 31.84 -0.75 22.93
CA ARG A 117 31.45 0.66 22.77
C ARG A 117 30.37 0.85 21.71
N LEU A 118 30.53 0.25 20.53
CA LEU A 118 29.52 0.34 19.45
C LEU A 118 28.21 -0.36 19.83
N ARG A 119 28.27 -1.48 20.57
CA ARG A 119 27.07 -2.10 21.16
C ARG A 119 26.36 -1.14 22.11
N LYS A 120 27.11 -0.39 22.92
CA LYS A 120 26.56 0.61 23.83
C LYS A 120 25.90 1.77 23.07
N VAL A 121 26.58 2.36 22.09
CA VAL A 121 26.02 3.44 21.23
C VAL A 121 24.75 2.95 20.51
N MET A 122 24.75 1.72 20.00
CA MET A 122 23.57 1.12 19.35
C MET A 122 22.42 0.87 20.34
N ASN A 123 22.71 0.56 21.60
CA ASN A 123 21.72 0.42 22.68
C ASN A 123 21.21 1.79 23.17
N ASP A 124 22.06 2.81 23.22
CA ASP A 124 21.69 4.17 23.63
C ASP A 124 20.86 4.88 22.55
N ALA A 125 21.17 4.66 21.27
CA ALA A 125 20.30 5.04 20.15
C ALA A 125 18.95 4.28 20.15
N TYR A 126 18.87 3.16 20.89
CA TYR A 126 17.63 2.42 21.15
C TYR A 126 16.83 3.03 22.32
N SER A 127 17.49 3.76 23.25
CA SER A 127 16.92 4.28 24.49
C SER A 127 16.41 5.72 24.38
N THR A 128 16.90 6.52 23.42
CA THR A 128 16.24 7.77 23.01
C THR A 128 14.92 7.42 22.31
N GLY A 129 13.80 7.51 23.04
CA GLY A 129 12.50 6.94 22.65
C GLY A 129 12.02 7.28 21.23
N PRO A 130 11.20 6.41 20.62
CA PRO A 130 10.82 6.52 19.20
C PRO A 130 9.93 7.75 18.92
N LYS A 131 10.31 8.51 17.89
CA LYS A 131 9.58 9.70 17.39
C LYS A 131 8.22 9.38 16.74
N GLY A 132 7.86 8.11 16.56
CA GLY A 132 6.60 7.66 15.95
C GLY A 132 6.62 6.19 15.51
N VAL A 133 5.45 5.62 15.22
CA VAL A 133 5.28 4.24 14.72
C VAL A 133 4.35 4.26 13.52
N LEU A 134 4.85 3.83 12.36
CA LEU A 134 4.02 3.62 11.18
C LEU A 134 3.32 2.27 11.30
N PHE A 135 2.12 2.15 10.75
CA PHE A 135 1.47 0.88 10.59
C PHE A 135 0.76 0.78 9.25
N ILE A 136 0.72 -0.43 8.71
CA ILE A 136 -0.08 -0.77 7.53
C ILE A 136 -0.92 -1.99 7.86
N SER A 137 -2.17 -2.01 7.40
CA SER A 137 -3.04 -3.16 7.51
C SER A 137 -3.86 -3.37 6.26
N TRP A 138 -4.08 -4.63 5.93
CA TRP A 138 -4.97 -5.10 4.89
C TRP A 138 -5.96 -6.11 5.46
N GLY A 139 -7.22 -6.04 5.05
CA GLY A 139 -8.25 -6.97 5.49
C GLY A 139 -9.40 -7.09 4.52
N TYR A 140 -10.36 -7.90 4.94
CA TYR A 140 -11.63 -8.10 4.24
C TYR A 140 -12.78 -7.69 5.16
N ASN A 141 -13.78 -7.00 4.61
CA ASN A 141 -15.00 -6.59 5.30
C ASN A 141 -16.24 -7.28 4.72
N ARG A 142 -17.33 -7.16 5.48
CA ARG A 142 -18.71 -7.41 5.05
C ARG A 142 -19.52 -6.15 5.29
N GLY A 143 -20.46 -5.83 4.40
CA GLY A 143 -21.36 -4.69 4.57
C GLY A 143 -22.76 -5.13 4.99
N PHE A 144 -23.37 -4.41 5.91
CA PHE A 144 -24.80 -4.51 6.22
C PHE A 144 -25.40 -3.11 6.14
N HIS A 145 -26.21 -2.87 5.13
CA HIS A 145 -26.72 -1.54 4.79
C HIS A 145 -28.15 -1.35 5.28
N THR A 146 -28.47 -0.16 5.75
CA THR A 146 -29.87 0.28 5.87
C THR A 146 -30.46 0.56 4.50
N ASN A 147 -31.79 0.56 4.42
CA ASN A 147 -32.48 1.04 3.25
C ASN A 147 -32.20 2.53 3.03
N SER A 148 -32.31 2.98 1.78
CA SER A 148 -32.11 4.37 1.38
C SER A 148 -33.05 4.74 0.24
N ASP A 149 -33.46 5.99 0.15
CA ASP A 149 -34.14 6.47 -1.04
C ASP A 149 -33.15 6.59 -2.20
N ILE A 150 -33.52 6.14 -3.39
CA ILE A 150 -32.76 6.32 -4.63
C ILE A 150 -33.52 7.33 -5.46
N THR A 151 -32.90 8.46 -5.79
CA THR A 151 -33.47 9.44 -6.70
C THR A 151 -32.66 9.48 -7.99
N VAL A 152 -33.33 9.28 -9.11
CA VAL A 152 -32.75 9.39 -10.45
C VAL A 152 -33.24 10.67 -11.09
N ARG A 153 -32.33 11.41 -11.74
CA ARG A 153 -32.63 12.64 -12.49
C ARG A 153 -32.05 12.53 -13.89
N THR A 154 -32.87 12.80 -14.89
CA THR A 154 -32.52 12.81 -16.30
C THR A 154 -33.16 14.02 -17.00
N ASP A 155 -32.95 14.15 -18.30
CA ASP A 155 -33.67 15.10 -19.16
C ASP A 155 -35.17 14.79 -19.30
N GLN A 156 -35.56 13.52 -19.17
CA GLN A 156 -36.95 13.02 -19.19
C GLN A 156 -37.67 13.15 -17.83
N GLY A 157 -37.04 13.81 -16.84
CA GLY A 157 -37.64 14.05 -15.52
C GLY A 157 -36.90 13.37 -14.37
N SER A 158 -37.59 13.13 -13.27
CA SER A 158 -36.99 12.53 -12.08
C SER A 158 -37.96 11.67 -11.29
N TYR A 159 -37.45 10.58 -10.72
CA TYR A 159 -38.21 9.68 -9.87
C TYR A 159 -37.40 9.26 -8.65
N THR A 160 -38.10 8.92 -7.57
CA THR A 160 -37.54 8.44 -6.30
C THR A 160 -38.15 7.09 -5.96
N ILE A 161 -37.30 6.10 -5.73
CA ILE A 161 -37.65 4.81 -5.12
C ILE A 161 -37.39 4.94 -3.63
N ARG A 162 -38.46 4.90 -2.83
CA ARG A 162 -38.39 5.08 -1.37
C ARG A 162 -37.97 3.81 -0.67
N ASN A 163 -37.15 3.94 0.37
CA ASN A 163 -36.69 2.84 1.22
C ASN A 163 -36.11 1.66 0.41
N ALA A 164 -35.36 1.96 -0.66
CA ALA A 164 -34.73 0.95 -1.51
C ALA A 164 -33.76 0.08 -0.69
N ALA A 165 -33.91 -1.24 -0.80
CA ALA A 165 -33.05 -2.19 -0.09
C ALA A 165 -31.77 -2.44 -0.88
N GLY A 166 -30.64 -2.39 -0.19
CA GLY A 166 -29.32 -2.69 -0.74
C GLY A 166 -28.72 -3.94 -0.11
N GLN A 167 -28.18 -4.83 -0.94
CA GLN A 167 -27.53 -6.06 -0.50
C GLN A 167 -26.02 -6.01 -0.74
N ASP A 168 -25.29 -6.67 0.16
CA ASP A 168 -23.87 -6.95 0.01
C ASP A 168 -23.65 -8.09 -1.01
N ARG A 169 -22.55 -8.03 -1.77
CA ARG A 169 -22.20 -9.02 -2.81
C ARG A 169 -20.77 -9.54 -2.61
N PRO A 170 -20.49 -10.33 -1.56
CA PRO A 170 -19.15 -10.79 -1.28
C PRO A 170 -18.62 -11.73 -2.38
N SER A 171 -17.43 -11.43 -2.90
CA SER A 171 -16.70 -12.37 -3.76
C SER A 171 -16.26 -13.58 -2.91
N PRO A 172 -16.43 -14.83 -3.38
CA PRO A 172 -15.99 -16.01 -2.64
C PRO A 172 -14.49 -15.95 -2.33
N LEU A 173 -14.09 -16.08 -1.07
CA LEU A 173 -12.69 -16.04 -0.63
C LEU A 173 -11.90 -17.20 -1.24
N SER A 174 -10.72 -16.90 -1.76
CA SER A 174 -9.86 -17.90 -2.41
C SER A 174 -8.40 -17.47 -2.35
N ILE A 175 -7.50 -18.46 -2.33
CA ILE A 175 -6.03 -18.27 -2.34
C ILE A 175 -5.57 -17.46 -3.56
N LYS A 176 -6.36 -17.45 -4.65
CA LYS A 176 -6.07 -16.69 -5.88
C LYS A 176 -5.93 -15.18 -5.65
N TYR A 177 -6.50 -14.63 -4.58
CA TYR A 177 -6.41 -13.20 -4.23
C TYR A 177 -5.13 -12.83 -3.47
N LEU A 178 -4.25 -13.80 -3.16
CA LEU A 178 -2.89 -13.51 -2.72
C LEU A 178 -1.99 -13.02 -3.87
N LYS A 179 -2.45 -13.15 -5.12
CA LYS A 179 -1.78 -12.57 -6.28
C LYS A 179 -2.12 -11.07 -6.36
N PRO A 180 -1.13 -10.16 -6.47
CA PRO A 180 -1.38 -8.72 -6.55
C PRO A 180 -2.38 -8.31 -7.64
N SER A 181 -2.38 -8.98 -8.79
CA SER A 181 -3.28 -8.68 -9.91
C SER A 181 -4.76 -8.99 -9.66
N ASN A 182 -5.09 -9.82 -8.66
CA ASN A 182 -6.48 -10.18 -8.32
C ASN A 182 -6.91 -9.64 -6.95
N PHE A 183 -6.07 -8.79 -6.36
CA PHE A 183 -6.19 -8.34 -4.98
C PHE A 183 -7.36 -7.39 -4.75
N SER A 184 -7.79 -6.67 -5.79
CA SER A 184 -8.94 -5.75 -5.76
C SER A 184 -10.30 -6.42 -6.00
N VAL A 185 -10.32 -7.70 -6.38
CA VAL A 185 -11.57 -8.42 -6.74
C VAL A 185 -12.50 -8.67 -5.53
N PRO A 186 -11.99 -9.03 -4.34
CA PRO A 186 -12.80 -9.12 -3.13
C PRO A 186 -13.06 -7.74 -2.51
N GLN A 187 -14.03 -7.65 -1.60
CA GLN A 187 -14.19 -6.45 -0.78
C GLN A 187 -13.08 -6.37 0.25
N TYR A 188 -12.38 -5.23 0.32
CA TYR A 188 -11.18 -5.10 1.13
C TYR A 188 -11.11 -3.77 1.88
N ASN A 189 -10.23 -3.74 2.89
CA ASN A 189 -9.84 -2.53 3.60
C ASN A 189 -8.33 -2.41 3.56
N LEU A 190 -7.81 -1.29 3.05
CA LEU A 190 -6.41 -0.90 3.18
C LEU A 190 -6.31 0.30 4.10
N LYS A 191 -5.42 0.24 5.09
CA LYS A 191 -5.20 1.35 6.02
C LYS A 191 -3.71 1.52 6.29
N LEU A 192 -3.24 2.74 6.12
CA LEU A 192 -1.91 3.21 6.51
C LEU A 192 -2.10 4.21 7.64
N GLY A 193 -1.29 4.15 8.69
CA GLY A 193 -1.37 5.13 9.76
C GLY A 193 -0.09 5.31 10.53
N TYR A 194 -0.17 6.23 11.47
CA TYR A 194 0.95 6.73 12.22
C TYR A 194 0.54 7.03 13.66
N TRP A 195 1.14 6.32 14.61
CA TRP A 195 1.09 6.67 16.03
C TRP A 195 2.17 7.70 16.33
N PHE A 196 1.81 8.81 16.99
CA PHE A 196 2.73 9.92 17.25
C PHE A 196 3.96 9.53 18.08
N SER A 197 3.86 8.44 18.84
CA SER A 197 5.00 7.76 19.48
C SER A 197 4.61 6.31 19.80
N ARG A 198 5.55 5.51 20.30
CA ARG A 198 5.27 4.13 20.73
C ARG A 198 4.34 4.06 21.95
N ASP A 199 4.32 5.09 22.77
CA ASP A 199 3.49 5.17 23.97
C ASP A 199 2.33 6.16 23.81
N SER A 200 2.28 6.87 22.68
CA SER A 200 1.14 7.71 22.32
C SER A 200 -0.11 6.86 22.24
N ARG A 201 -1.16 7.38 22.85
CA ARG A 201 -2.53 6.91 22.69
C ARG A 201 -3.15 7.42 21.39
N PHE A 202 -2.59 8.47 20.79
CA PHE A 202 -3.14 9.12 19.60
C PHE A 202 -2.32 8.82 18.35
N GLY A 203 -3.02 8.76 17.23
CA GLY A 203 -2.46 8.63 15.90
C GLY A 203 -3.41 9.17 14.84
N ILE A 204 -2.95 9.10 13.59
CA ILE A 204 -3.73 9.44 12.40
C ILE A 204 -3.64 8.30 11.40
N GLY A 205 -4.67 8.15 10.58
CA GLY A 205 -4.76 7.14 9.54
C GLY A 205 -5.30 7.71 8.23
N ALA A 206 -4.94 7.06 7.14
CA ALA A 206 -5.60 7.17 5.86
C ALA A 206 -5.88 5.76 5.34
N GLY A 207 -7.04 5.56 4.76
CA GLY A 207 -7.43 4.25 4.27
C GLY A 207 -8.42 4.32 3.13
N THR A 208 -8.70 3.17 2.56
CA THR A 208 -9.76 2.99 1.58
C THR A 208 -10.48 1.68 1.84
N ASP A 209 -11.81 1.73 1.76
CA ASP A 209 -12.65 0.55 1.78
C ASP A 209 -13.23 0.34 0.39
N HIS A 210 -13.13 -0.89 -0.10
CA HIS A 210 -13.75 -1.32 -1.35
C HIS A 210 -14.96 -2.18 -1.03
N MET A 211 -16.12 -1.55 -0.92
CA MET A 211 -17.39 -2.22 -0.61
C MET A 211 -18.26 -2.41 -1.85
N LYS A 212 -19.30 -3.21 -1.73
CA LYS A 212 -20.30 -3.42 -2.77
C LYS A 212 -21.69 -3.17 -2.22
N TRP A 213 -22.48 -2.45 -2.99
CA TRP A 213 -23.91 -2.22 -2.71
C TRP A 213 -24.69 -2.56 -3.98
N VAL A 214 -25.70 -3.40 -3.86
CA VAL A 214 -26.53 -3.87 -4.98
C VAL A 214 -27.99 -3.63 -4.64
N PHE A 215 -28.70 -2.87 -5.48
CA PHE A 215 -30.14 -2.68 -5.33
C PHE A 215 -30.87 -4.01 -5.48
N ASP A 216 -31.89 -4.23 -4.65
CA ASP A 216 -32.78 -5.39 -4.70
C ASP A 216 -34.08 -5.03 -5.43
N PRO A 217 -34.18 -5.29 -6.75
CA PRO A 217 -35.34 -4.94 -7.57
C PRO A 217 -36.54 -5.87 -7.36
N GLU A 218 -36.37 -7.02 -6.70
CA GLU A 218 -37.43 -8.04 -6.56
C GLU A 218 -38.48 -7.68 -5.49
N ARG A 219 -38.33 -6.51 -4.83
CA ARG A 219 -39.26 -6.02 -3.82
C ARG A 219 -40.17 -4.94 -4.39
N GLU A 220 -41.34 -4.82 -3.78
CA GLU A 220 -42.24 -3.69 -4.04
C GLU A 220 -41.78 -2.43 -3.30
N TYR A 221 -41.78 -1.30 -3.99
CA TYR A 221 -41.36 -0.01 -3.46
C TYR A 221 -42.39 1.09 -3.69
N ASP A 222 -42.45 2.05 -2.76
CA ASP A 222 -43.13 3.31 -3.05
C ASP A 222 -42.28 4.11 -4.03
N ILE A 223 -42.86 4.47 -5.17
CA ILE A 223 -42.20 5.23 -6.24
C ILE A 223 -42.95 6.55 -6.41
N GLU A 224 -42.23 7.65 -6.49
CA GLU A 224 -42.80 8.98 -6.70
C GLU A 224 -41.95 9.80 -7.67
N GLY A 225 -42.55 10.78 -8.34
CA GLY A 225 -41.83 11.68 -9.24
C GLY A 225 -42.65 12.10 -10.43
N ASP A 226 -41.97 12.64 -11.42
CA ASP A 226 -42.50 13.00 -12.72
C ASP A 226 -41.45 12.60 -13.76
N TYR A 227 -41.72 11.51 -14.49
CA TYR A 227 -40.82 10.92 -15.46
C TYR A 227 -41.61 10.57 -16.72
N THR A 228 -41.19 11.12 -17.86
CA THR A 228 -41.88 10.97 -19.15
C THR A 228 -41.28 9.88 -20.03
N GLY A 229 -40.14 9.32 -19.61
CA GLY A 229 -39.48 8.24 -20.32
C GLY A 229 -40.29 6.94 -20.23
N GLU A 230 -40.16 6.13 -21.26
CA GLU A 230 -40.86 4.85 -21.34
C GLU A 230 -40.11 3.77 -20.57
N LEU A 231 -40.83 2.97 -19.77
CA LEU A 231 -40.25 1.95 -18.92
C LEU A 231 -40.68 0.55 -19.35
N TRP A 232 -39.82 -0.42 -19.10
CA TRP A 232 -40.11 -1.82 -19.35
C TRP A 232 -40.06 -2.61 -18.05
N VAL A 233 -41.14 -3.33 -17.75
CA VAL A 233 -41.27 -4.20 -16.58
C VAL A 233 -41.78 -5.54 -17.06
N ASP A 234 -41.08 -6.62 -16.70
CA ASP A 234 -41.39 -7.99 -17.16
C ASP A 234 -41.57 -8.15 -18.68
N GLY A 235 -40.87 -7.32 -19.45
CA GLY A 235 -40.96 -7.32 -20.91
C GLY A 235 -42.22 -6.69 -21.49
N GLU A 236 -43.00 -6.00 -20.67
CA GLU A 236 -44.12 -5.17 -21.09
C GLU A 236 -43.77 -3.69 -20.94
N ARG A 237 -44.17 -2.91 -21.94
CA ARG A 237 -44.04 -1.45 -21.92
C ARG A 237 -45.04 -0.87 -20.93
N ARG A 238 -44.56 -0.08 -19.97
CA ARG A 238 -45.36 0.55 -18.92
C ARG A 238 -45.07 2.05 -18.88
N SER A 239 -46.13 2.84 -18.71
CA SER A 239 -46.01 4.23 -18.33
C SER A 239 -45.47 4.37 -16.91
N PHE A 240 -44.91 5.53 -16.57
CA PHE A 240 -44.44 5.78 -15.22
C PHE A 240 -45.58 5.68 -14.18
N ASP A 241 -46.79 6.14 -14.51
CA ASP A 241 -47.97 6.01 -13.64
C ASP A 241 -48.34 4.55 -13.35
N GLU A 242 -48.22 3.66 -14.34
CA GLU A 242 -48.44 2.22 -14.15
C GLU A 242 -47.37 1.59 -13.27
N VAL A 243 -46.11 2.00 -13.44
CA VAL A 243 -44.98 1.57 -12.59
C VAL A 243 -45.18 2.01 -11.14
N VAL A 244 -45.59 3.27 -10.93
CA VAL A 244 -45.92 3.81 -9.61
C VAL A 244 -47.08 3.05 -8.96
N ALA A 245 -48.16 2.80 -9.72
CA ALA A 245 -49.31 2.04 -9.24
C ALA A 245 -48.97 0.58 -8.92
N GLY A 246 -48.08 -0.03 -9.71
CA GLY A 246 -47.61 -1.41 -9.54
C GLY A 246 -46.53 -1.57 -8.47
N ARG A 247 -45.92 -0.46 -8.00
CA ARG A 247 -44.80 -0.47 -7.03
C ARG A 247 -43.59 -1.27 -7.52
N ASP A 248 -43.44 -1.41 -8.83
CA ASP A 248 -42.47 -2.32 -9.44
C ASP A 248 -41.25 -1.56 -9.93
N ALA A 249 -40.14 -1.68 -9.20
CA ALA A 249 -38.88 -1.04 -9.54
C ALA A 249 -37.94 -1.94 -10.38
N SER A 250 -38.40 -3.07 -10.89
CA SER A 250 -37.58 -4.05 -11.61
C SER A 250 -36.98 -3.53 -12.92
N PHE A 251 -37.54 -2.44 -13.46
CA PHE A 251 -36.99 -1.73 -14.61
C PHE A 251 -35.59 -1.16 -14.35
N LEU A 252 -35.18 -0.93 -13.08
CA LEU A 252 -33.88 -0.38 -12.70
C LEU A 252 -33.04 -1.42 -11.96
N LEU A 253 -31.84 -1.72 -12.49
CA LEU A 253 -30.80 -2.41 -11.74
C LEU A 253 -29.65 -1.45 -11.47
N LEU A 254 -29.30 -1.28 -10.20
CA LEU A 254 -28.28 -0.35 -9.74
C LEU A 254 -27.27 -1.07 -8.86
N GLU A 255 -25.99 -0.93 -9.20
CA GLU A 255 -24.91 -1.53 -8.43
C GLU A 255 -23.74 -0.56 -8.26
N HIS A 256 -23.14 -0.55 -7.07
CA HIS A 256 -21.81 0.03 -6.81
C HIS A 256 -20.81 -1.11 -6.56
N THR A 257 -20.71 -2.05 -7.50
CA THR A 257 -20.03 -3.35 -7.31
C THR A 257 -18.56 -3.38 -7.71
N ASP A 258 -18.12 -2.49 -8.61
CA ASP A 258 -16.69 -2.20 -8.83
C ASP A 258 -16.19 -1.06 -7.90
N GLY A 259 -16.85 -0.98 -6.75
CA GLY A 259 -16.43 -0.27 -5.56
C GLY A 259 -17.39 0.86 -5.22
N TYR A 260 -18.07 0.76 -4.08
CA TYR A 260 -18.61 1.86 -3.28
C TYR A 260 -17.44 2.58 -2.55
N ASN A 261 -16.37 2.88 -3.29
CA ASN A 261 -15.06 3.14 -2.68
C ASN A 261 -15.11 4.31 -1.71
N TYR A 262 -14.58 4.08 -0.52
CA TYR A 262 -14.55 5.07 0.55
C TYR A 262 -13.10 5.34 0.96
N PRO A 263 -12.35 6.20 0.23
CA PRO A 263 -11.10 6.74 0.71
C PRO A 263 -11.36 7.78 1.81
N TYR A 264 -10.64 7.67 2.93
CA TYR A 264 -10.84 8.49 4.12
C TYR A 264 -9.53 8.84 4.83
N ILE A 265 -9.65 9.84 5.70
CA ILE A 265 -8.70 10.12 6.77
C ILE A 265 -9.39 9.93 8.13
N GLU A 266 -8.62 9.62 9.16
CA GLU A 266 -9.15 9.37 10.49
C GLU A 266 -8.18 9.79 11.60
N GLY A 267 -8.77 10.15 12.75
CA GLY A 267 -8.08 10.23 14.02
C GLY A 267 -8.21 8.90 14.76
N LEU A 268 -7.12 8.47 15.39
CA LEU A 268 -7.03 7.19 16.08
C LEU A 268 -6.71 7.38 17.56
N TYR A 269 -7.38 6.62 18.39
CA TYR A 269 -7.07 6.42 19.79
C TYR A 269 -6.75 4.96 20.06
N ARG A 270 -5.79 4.67 20.94
CA ARG A 270 -5.54 3.32 21.45
C ARG A 270 -5.31 3.30 22.96
N GLU A 271 -5.77 2.23 23.59
CA GLU A 271 -5.42 1.85 24.96
C GLU A 271 -4.71 0.49 24.93
N LYS A 272 -3.54 0.41 25.54
CA LYS A 272 -2.82 -0.86 25.70
C LYS A 272 -3.49 -1.66 26.82
N LEU A 273 -4.16 -2.75 26.49
CA LEU A 273 -4.80 -3.63 27.47
C LEU A 273 -3.79 -4.64 28.02
N ILE A 274 -2.94 -5.18 27.15
CA ILE A 274 -1.89 -6.14 27.49
C ILE A 274 -0.60 -5.69 26.81
N ASP A 275 0.48 -5.55 27.58
CA ASP A 275 1.80 -5.21 27.05
C ASP A 275 2.86 -6.11 27.68
N THR A 276 3.24 -7.18 26.97
CA THR A 276 4.36 -8.05 27.35
C THR A 276 5.51 -7.91 26.35
N ARG A 277 6.65 -8.53 26.66
CA ARG A 277 7.84 -8.53 25.79
C ARG A 277 7.58 -9.07 24.38
N ARG A 278 6.72 -10.08 24.21
CA ARG A 278 6.46 -10.75 22.91
C ARG A 278 5.04 -10.56 22.39
N PHE A 279 4.10 -10.20 23.24
CA PHE A 279 2.68 -10.09 22.89
C PHE A 279 2.12 -8.75 23.34
N GLY A 280 1.14 -8.24 22.62
CA GLY A 280 0.36 -7.09 23.06
C GLY A 280 -1.08 -7.17 22.57
N VAL A 281 -1.97 -6.51 23.30
CA VAL A 281 -3.36 -6.32 22.88
C VAL A 281 -3.69 -4.86 23.14
N ASP A 282 -4.10 -4.16 22.09
CA ASP A 282 -4.56 -2.78 22.18
C ASP A 282 -6.05 -2.73 21.83
N ALA A 283 -6.85 -2.02 22.63
CA ALA A 283 -8.15 -1.53 22.18
C ALA A 283 -7.91 -0.28 21.32
N VAL A 284 -8.49 -0.23 20.12
CA VAL A 284 -8.32 0.89 19.19
C VAL A 284 -9.70 1.45 18.84
N ALA A 285 -9.82 2.77 18.86
CA ALA A 285 -11.00 3.48 18.37
C ALA A 285 -10.58 4.47 17.28
N GLY A 286 -11.39 4.57 16.23
CA GLY A 286 -11.20 5.48 15.11
C GLY A 286 -12.42 6.35 14.86
N VAL A 287 -12.20 7.59 14.44
CA VAL A 287 -13.24 8.46 13.87
C VAL A 287 -12.68 9.13 12.64
N GLY A 288 -13.44 9.11 11.54
CA GLY A 288 -12.93 9.61 10.27
C GLY A 288 -14.01 10.05 9.31
N ALA A 289 -13.55 10.66 8.23
CA ALA A 289 -14.38 11.19 7.16
C ALA A 289 -13.65 11.03 5.83
N GLY A 290 -14.44 10.94 4.76
CA GLY A 290 -13.92 10.70 3.42
C GLY A 290 -14.95 10.97 2.35
N ILE A 291 -14.54 10.71 1.11
CA ILE A 291 -15.41 10.86 -0.06
C ILE A 291 -15.89 9.48 -0.51
N LEU A 292 -17.05 9.44 -1.17
CA LEU A 292 -17.50 8.26 -1.89
C LEU A 292 -17.11 8.41 -3.35
N PHE A 293 -16.33 7.45 -3.85
CA PHE A 293 -15.82 7.41 -5.21
C PHE A 293 -16.30 6.14 -5.95
N PRO A 294 -17.61 5.99 -6.15
CA PRO A 294 -18.14 4.77 -6.72
C PRO A 294 -17.85 4.59 -8.20
N LYS A 295 -17.80 3.33 -8.62
CA LYS A 295 -18.02 2.93 -10.02
C LYS A 295 -19.40 2.32 -10.12
N THR A 296 -20.36 3.14 -10.53
CA THR A 296 -21.77 2.78 -10.53
C THR A 296 -22.13 2.07 -11.84
N ARG A 297 -22.65 0.85 -11.77
CA ARG A 297 -23.26 0.19 -12.92
C ARG A 297 -24.75 0.47 -12.91
N THR A 298 -25.24 1.06 -13.98
CA THR A 298 -26.66 1.34 -14.18
C THR A 298 -27.17 0.46 -15.31
N ARG A 299 -28.27 -0.26 -15.05
CA ARG A 299 -28.98 -1.01 -16.08
C ARG A 299 -30.46 -0.67 -16.04
N ILE A 300 -31.03 -0.51 -17.21
CA ILE A 300 -32.47 -0.33 -17.39
C ILE A 300 -32.98 -1.33 -18.40
N ALA A 301 -34.11 -1.93 -18.06
CA ALA A 301 -34.81 -2.82 -18.97
C ALA A 301 -35.22 -2.02 -20.21
N ASP A 302 -34.79 -2.49 -21.38
CA ASP A 302 -35.08 -1.85 -22.66
C ASP A 302 -35.34 -2.95 -23.70
N GLN A 303 -36.60 -3.08 -24.14
CA GLN A 303 -36.96 -4.08 -25.15
C GLN A 303 -37.35 -3.49 -26.50
N GLU A 304 -36.92 -2.26 -26.84
CA GLU A 304 -36.83 -1.92 -28.27
C GLU A 304 -35.87 -2.89 -29.01
N ASN A 305 -35.01 -3.63 -28.26
CA ASN A 305 -34.26 -4.80 -28.70
C ASN A 305 -34.45 -6.00 -27.74
N THR A 306 -35.44 -6.86 -28.01
CA THR A 306 -35.65 -8.24 -27.48
C THR A 306 -34.80 -8.66 -26.26
N ALA A 307 -35.35 -8.53 -25.04
CA ALA A 307 -34.77 -9.01 -23.78
C ALA A 307 -33.40 -8.45 -23.37
N ALA A 308 -32.93 -7.37 -23.99
CA ALA A 308 -31.69 -6.69 -23.60
C ALA A 308 -31.92 -5.74 -22.41
N TYR A 309 -30.86 -5.54 -21.63
CA TYR A 309 -30.78 -4.39 -20.74
C TYR A 309 -29.89 -3.37 -21.44
N ARG A 310 -30.27 -2.09 -21.39
CA ARG A 310 -29.28 -1.05 -21.57
C ARG A 310 -28.38 -1.07 -20.35
N ASP A 311 -27.08 -1.26 -20.55
CA ASP A 311 -26.13 -1.53 -19.47
C ASP A 311 -24.88 -0.68 -19.64
N ILE A 312 -24.65 0.21 -18.68
CA ILE A 312 -23.43 1.00 -18.61
C ILE A 312 -22.77 0.78 -17.25
N ASP A 313 -21.53 0.31 -17.32
CA ASP A 313 -20.59 0.36 -16.22
C ASP A 313 -19.87 1.71 -16.27
N ASN A 314 -20.31 2.66 -15.44
CA ASN A 314 -19.81 4.02 -15.49
C ASN A 314 -18.33 4.09 -15.12
N LYS A 315 -17.68 5.22 -15.43
CA LYS A 315 -16.35 5.54 -14.89
C LYS A 315 -16.43 5.84 -13.39
N PHE A 316 -15.30 5.70 -12.69
CA PHE A 316 -15.21 6.18 -11.32
C PHE A 316 -15.55 7.67 -11.23
N HIS A 317 -16.33 8.04 -10.22
CA HIS A 317 -16.79 9.40 -10.04
C HIS A 317 -16.91 9.76 -8.56
N VAL A 318 -16.51 10.97 -8.18
CA VAL A 318 -16.70 11.48 -6.82
C VAL A 318 -18.17 11.81 -6.65
N ALA A 319 -18.91 10.91 -6.00
CA ALA A 319 -20.36 10.96 -5.96
C ALA A 319 -20.90 11.45 -4.62
N GLY A 320 -20.09 11.50 -3.56
CA GLY A 320 -20.60 11.79 -2.23
C GLY A 320 -19.55 11.84 -1.13
N TYR A 321 -20.02 11.71 0.11
CA TYR A 321 -19.18 11.74 1.31
C TYR A 321 -19.68 10.73 2.35
N ALA A 322 -18.80 10.35 3.27
CA ALA A 322 -19.18 9.52 4.40
C ALA A 322 -18.34 9.80 5.65
N PHE A 323 -18.95 9.54 6.80
CA PHE A 323 -18.33 9.61 8.12
C PHE A 323 -18.35 8.24 8.77
N HIS A 324 -17.35 7.91 9.57
CA HIS A 324 -17.31 6.64 10.27
C HIS A 324 -16.79 6.75 11.69
N VAL A 325 -17.19 5.76 12.48
CA VAL A 325 -16.58 5.42 13.76
C VAL A 325 -16.23 3.94 13.74
N ASP A 326 -15.04 3.58 14.24
CA ASP A 326 -14.65 2.17 14.35
C ASP A 326 -14.04 1.82 15.70
N ALA A 327 -14.21 0.57 16.08
CA ALA A 327 -13.66 -0.04 17.29
C ALA A 327 -12.99 -1.36 16.93
N SER A 328 -11.77 -1.58 17.42
CA SER A 328 -10.97 -2.75 17.09
C SER A 328 -10.23 -3.30 18.30
N LEU A 329 -9.88 -4.60 18.22
CA LEU A 329 -8.85 -5.19 19.07
C LEU A 329 -7.63 -5.50 18.21
N MET A 330 -6.50 -4.86 18.49
CA MET A 330 -5.25 -5.11 17.78
C MET A 330 -4.40 -6.10 18.58
N ILE A 331 -4.36 -7.35 18.13
CA ILE A 331 -3.63 -8.44 18.76
C ILE A 331 -2.25 -8.55 18.09
N LYS A 332 -1.19 -8.30 18.84
CA LYS A 332 0.17 -8.07 18.34
C LYS A 332 1.14 -9.15 18.76
N TYR A 333 1.99 -9.57 17.83
CA TYR A 333 3.22 -10.30 18.07
C TYR A 333 4.43 -9.40 17.84
N LYS A 334 5.25 -9.21 18.87
CA LYS A 334 6.35 -8.23 18.91
C LYS A 334 7.70 -8.91 18.66
N GLN A 335 8.41 -8.43 17.65
CA GLN A 335 9.77 -8.84 17.35
C GLN A 335 10.78 -8.11 18.24
N ARG A 336 11.95 -8.72 18.43
CA ARG A 336 13.05 -8.12 19.21
C ARG A 336 13.55 -6.79 18.64
N ASN A 337 13.37 -6.58 17.34
CA ASN A 337 13.80 -5.35 16.65
C ASN A 337 12.80 -4.19 16.80
N GLY A 338 11.64 -4.41 17.43
CA GLY A 338 10.59 -3.41 17.65
C GLY A 338 9.42 -3.47 16.65
N VAL A 339 9.57 -4.19 15.53
CA VAL A 339 8.47 -4.44 14.59
C VAL A 339 7.42 -5.32 15.25
N SER A 340 6.15 -5.04 15.03
CA SER A 340 5.05 -5.88 15.51
C SER A 340 4.19 -6.31 14.33
N TYR A 341 3.82 -7.59 14.27
CA TYR A 341 2.77 -8.07 13.37
C TYR A 341 1.47 -8.14 14.15
N PHE A 342 0.34 -7.91 13.49
CA PHE A 342 -0.94 -7.94 14.18
C PHE A 342 -2.08 -8.51 13.36
N VAL A 343 -3.06 -9.02 14.09
CA VAL A 343 -4.41 -9.32 13.60
C VAL A 343 -5.36 -8.34 14.28
N LYS A 344 -6.30 -7.78 13.52
CA LYS A 344 -7.17 -6.70 13.96
C LYS A 344 -8.62 -6.96 13.51
N PRO A 345 -9.41 -7.72 14.27
CA PRO A 345 -10.87 -7.66 14.16
C PRO A 345 -11.35 -6.24 14.45
N THR A 346 -12.22 -5.74 13.59
CA THR A 346 -12.76 -4.37 13.64
C THR A 346 -14.26 -4.42 13.41
N VAL A 347 -14.99 -3.57 14.11
CA VAL A 347 -16.39 -3.24 13.79
C VAL A 347 -16.45 -1.74 13.51
N ARG A 348 -16.98 -1.38 12.35
CA ARG A 348 -17.11 0.01 11.90
C ARG A 348 -18.57 0.33 11.60
N GLY A 349 -19.02 1.51 11.99
CA GLY A 349 -20.27 2.11 11.54
C GLY A 349 -19.96 3.26 10.59
N VAL A 350 -20.55 3.25 9.40
CA VAL A 350 -20.39 4.29 8.38
C VAL A 350 -21.73 4.93 8.09
N ALA A 351 -21.77 6.25 7.98
CA ALA A 351 -22.91 7.02 7.53
C ALA A 351 -22.51 7.74 6.23
N GLY A 352 -23.00 7.27 5.09
CA GLY A 352 -22.63 7.80 3.77
C GLY A 352 -23.81 8.39 3.02
N LYS A 353 -23.57 9.45 2.24
CA LYS A 353 -24.54 10.05 1.32
C LYS A 353 -23.96 10.09 -0.08
N ILE A 354 -24.71 9.57 -1.06
CA ILE A 354 -24.40 9.74 -2.48
C ILE A 354 -25.25 10.90 -2.99
N ASN A 355 -24.60 11.95 -3.50
CA ASN A 355 -25.26 13.14 -4.03
C ASN A 355 -25.43 13.09 -5.55
N ASN A 356 -24.47 12.49 -6.26
CA ASN A 356 -24.37 12.59 -7.71
C ASN A 356 -23.57 11.42 -8.29
N ALA A 357 -24.04 10.18 -8.13
CA ALA A 357 -23.50 9.07 -8.90
C ALA A 357 -23.95 9.17 -10.36
N LEU A 358 -23.12 8.67 -11.29
CA LEU A 358 -23.42 8.77 -12.72
C LEU A 358 -24.56 7.82 -13.10
N TYR A 359 -25.48 8.31 -13.93
CA TYR A 359 -26.56 7.52 -14.54
C TYR A 359 -26.35 7.52 -16.05
N PHE A 360 -26.04 6.35 -16.61
CA PHE A 360 -25.71 6.17 -18.05
C PHE A 360 -24.72 7.21 -18.60
N GLY A 361 -23.60 7.41 -17.91
CA GLY A 361 -22.60 8.42 -18.26
C GLY A 361 -23.02 9.80 -17.74
N ASP A 362 -23.25 10.72 -18.66
CA ASP A 362 -23.65 12.11 -18.40
C ASP A 362 -25.14 12.38 -18.67
N GLU A 363 -25.92 11.34 -18.98
CA GLU A 363 -27.36 11.44 -19.26
C GLU A 363 -28.20 11.74 -18.01
N GLY A 364 -27.65 11.50 -16.82
CA GLY A 364 -28.32 11.83 -15.59
C GLY A 364 -27.46 11.66 -14.34
N SER A 365 -28.13 11.74 -13.21
CA SER A 365 -27.52 11.58 -11.88
C SER A 365 -28.36 10.71 -10.96
N ILE A 366 -27.70 10.00 -10.06
CA ILE A 366 -28.30 9.21 -8.99
C ILE A 366 -27.91 9.83 -7.65
N GLU A 367 -28.90 10.21 -6.85
CA GLU A 367 -28.75 10.55 -5.44
C GLU A 367 -29.23 9.37 -4.59
N GLN A 368 -28.53 9.05 -3.51
CA GLN A 368 -29.04 8.17 -2.47
C GLN A 368 -29.06 8.92 -1.14
N SER A 369 -30.17 8.79 -0.41
CA SER A 369 -30.25 9.29 0.96
C SER A 369 -29.18 8.65 1.85
N MET A 370 -29.04 9.14 3.09
CA MET A 370 -28.06 8.57 4.04
C MET A 370 -28.19 7.04 4.15
N ILE A 371 -27.11 6.34 3.82
CA ILE A 371 -26.95 4.90 4.01
C ILE A 371 -26.11 4.70 5.27
N TYR A 372 -26.68 4.05 6.28
CA TYR A 372 -25.93 3.60 7.44
C TYR A 372 -25.47 2.18 7.19
N THR A 373 -24.17 1.94 7.35
CA THR A 373 -23.56 0.64 7.09
C THR A 373 -22.82 0.15 8.31
N LEU A 374 -23.09 -1.09 8.71
CA LEU A 374 -22.30 -1.81 9.71
C LEU A 374 -21.29 -2.70 9.00
N GLU A 375 -20.03 -2.59 9.39
CA GLU A 375 -18.90 -3.27 8.75
C GLU A 375 -18.05 -4.04 9.76
N PRO A 376 -18.32 -5.33 9.97
CA PRO A 376 -17.33 -6.22 10.57
C PRO A 376 -16.21 -6.52 9.56
N SER A 377 -14.97 -6.44 10.01
CA SER A 377 -13.80 -6.76 9.21
C SER A 377 -12.71 -7.46 10.00
N LEU A 378 -11.85 -8.17 9.28
CA LEU A 378 -10.65 -8.79 9.82
C LEU A 378 -9.45 -8.35 9.00
N SER A 379 -8.51 -7.64 9.64
CA SER A 379 -7.27 -7.21 9.00
C SER A 379 -6.05 -7.87 9.62
N VAL A 380 -5.02 -8.03 8.80
CA VAL A 380 -3.65 -8.33 9.22
C VAL A 380 -2.77 -7.14 8.90
N GLY A 381 -1.71 -6.93 9.67
CA GLY A 381 -0.84 -5.79 9.44
C GLY A 381 0.47 -5.83 10.21
N MET A 382 1.22 -4.75 10.08
CA MET A 382 2.47 -4.56 10.81
C MET A 382 2.61 -3.13 11.33
N GLU A 383 3.20 -2.99 12.51
CA GLU A 383 3.69 -1.74 13.09
C GLU A 383 5.22 -1.68 12.97
N VAL A 384 5.76 -0.63 12.37
CA VAL A 384 7.19 -0.38 12.19
C VAL A 384 7.58 0.93 12.88
N PRO A 385 8.32 0.87 13.99
CA PRO A 385 8.85 2.07 14.64
C PRO A 385 9.80 2.83 13.72
N LEU A 386 9.71 4.17 13.68
CA LEU A 386 10.53 4.98 12.77
C LEU A 386 12.03 4.83 12.99
N ASN A 387 12.48 4.56 14.22
CA ASN A 387 13.89 4.31 14.54
C ASN A 387 14.43 2.99 13.95
N VAL A 388 13.56 2.13 13.41
CA VAL A 388 13.96 0.95 12.63
C VAL A 388 14.23 1.34 11.17
N ILE A 389 13.49 2.31 10.62
CA ILE A 389 13.56 2.73 9.22
C ILE A 389 14.68 3.74 9.00
N ASN A 390 14.84 4.73 9.89
CA ASN A 390 15.79 5.82 9.71
C ASN A 390 16.61 6.08 10.98
N ASN A 391 17.75 5.39 11.11
CA ASN A 391 18.72 5.63 12.18
C ASN A 391 20.14 5.48 11.59
N GLU A 392 20.69 6.59 11.12
CA GLU A 392 22.03 6.70 10.52
C GLU A 392 23.10 6.17 11.48
N VAL A 393 23.07 6.61 12.74
CA VAL A 393 23.98 6.13 13.81
C VAL A 393 23.98 4.61 13.92
N LYS A 394 22.81 3.97 13.80
CA LYS A 394 22.70 2.49 13.82
C LYS A 394 23.19 1.84 12.53
N ARG A 395 22.98 2.46 11.37
CA ARG A 395 23.49 1.98 10.09
C ARG A 395 25.02 1.99 10.11
N ASP A 396 25.61 3.07 10.60
CA ASP A 396 27.04 3.29 10.62
C ASP A 396 27.70 2.40 11.67
N ALA A 397 27.15 2.33 12.89
CA ALA A 397 27.61 1.39 13.92
C ALA A 397 27.51 -0.08 13.49
N ARG A 398 26.51 -0.47 12.68
CA ARG A 398 26.41 -1.83 12.11
C ARG A 398 27.46 -2.08 11.03
N ARG A 399 27.77 -1.07 10.22
CA ARG A 399 28.82 -1.13 9.20
C ARG A 399 30.18 -1.32 9.86
N GLU A 400 30.48 -0.51 10.87
CA GLU A 400 31.71 -0.60 11.67
C GLU A 400 31.81 -1.95 12.41
N LEU A 401 30.72 -2.40 13.04
CA LEU A 401 30.71 -3.70 13.73
C LEU A 401 30.98 -4.88 12.79
N ARG A 402 30.54 -4.82 11.53
CA ARG A 402 30.85 -5.85 10.52
C ARG A 402 32.33 -5.84 10.16
N VAL A 403 32.93 -4.66 10.01
CA VAL A 403 34.37 -4.50 9.73
C VAL A 403 35.19 -5.04 10.89
N LEU A 404 34.91 -4.61 12.12
CA LEU A 404 35.63 -5.05 13.31
C LEU A 404 35.54 -6.57 13.54
N ARG A 405 34.38 -7.18 13.26
CA ARG A 405 34.24 -8.65 13.31
C ARG A 405 35.06 -9.37 12.24
N LYS A 406 35.16 -8.81 11.04
CA LYS A 406 36.03 -9.36 9.99
C LYS A 406 37.50 -9.23 10.38
N MET A 407 37.92 -8.08 10.93
CA MET A 407 39.29 -7.87 11.42
C MET A 407 39.62 -8.84 12.54
N LYS A 408 38.76 -8.99 13.56
CA LYS A 408 38.97 -9.97 14.63
C LYS A 408 39.13 -11.41 14.09
N LYS A 409 38.31 -11.80 13.11
CA LYS A 409 38.42 -13.11 12.48
C LYS A 409 39.74 -13.27 11.72
N LEU A 410 40.20 -12.22 11.04
CA LEU A 410 41.47 -12.22 10.32
C LEU A 410 42.63 -12.35 11.31
N ASP A 411 42.63 -11.59 12.40
CA ASP A 411 43.66 -11.66 13.46
C ASP A 411 43.72 -13.06 14.09
N GLU A 412 42.57 -13.69 14.35
CA GLU A 412 42.48 -15.07 14.84
C GLU A 412 43.04 -16.09 13.81
N GLU A 413 42.87 -15.85 12.51
CA GLU A 413 43.42 -16.69 11.45
C GLU A 413 44.93 -16.48 11.28
N THR A 414 45.42 -15.24 11.35
CA THR A 414 46.85 -14.91 11.29
C THR A 414 47.61 -15.49 12.48
N ALA A 415 47.08 -15.34 13.71
CA ALA A 415 47.69 -15.91 14.90
C ALA A 415 47.81 -17.44 14.83
N LYS A 416 46.82 -18.12 14.22
CA LYS A 416 46.89 -19.57 13.97
C LYS A 416 47.95 -19.93 12.93
N ALA A 417 48.09 -19.13 11.87
CA ALA A 417 49.11 -19.35 10.84
C ALA A 417 50.53 -19.15 11.38
N GLU A 418 50.74 -18.14 12.23
CA GLU A 418 52.04 -17.89 12.90
C GLU A 418 52.42 -19.04 13.82
N LEU A 419 51.49 -19.52 14.66
CA LEU A 419 51.68 -20.72 15.50
C LEU A 419 52.07 -21.95 14.67
N SER A 420 51.40 -22.17 13.54
CA SER A 420 51.72 -23.28 12.63
C SER A 420 53.11 -23.13 11.98
N LEU A 421 53.52 -21.90 11.66
CA LEU A 421 54.86 -21.62 11.11
C LEU A 421 55.96 -21.90 12.14
N GLU A 422 55.76 -21.45 13.40
CA GLU A 422 56.69 -21.73 14.50
C GLU A 422 56.81 -23.24 14.78
N GLU A 423 55.70 -23.98 14.72
CA GLU A 423 55.70 -25.44 14.85
C GLU A 423 56.50 -26.11 13.72
N MET A 424 56.32 -25.68 12.47
CA MET A 424 57.10 -26.18 11.34
C MET A 424 58.60 -25.85 11.46
N GLN A 425 58.93 -24.63 11.93
CA GLN A 425 60.33 -24.24 12.17
C GLN A 425 60.97 -25.08 13.27
N ARG A 426 60.27 -25.35 14.38
CA ARG A 426 60.77 -26.27 15.42
C ARG A 426 61.00 -27.68 14.89
N GLN A 427 60.06 -28.23 14.12
CA GLN A 427 60.22 -29.55 13.51
C GLN A 427 61.42 -29.60 12.56
N TYR A 428 61.63 -28.53 11.78
CA TYR A 428 62.80 -28.42 10.90
C TYR A 428 64.11 -28.36 11.70
N GLU A 429 64.20 -27.52 12.73
CA GLU A 429 65.39 -27.42 13.59
C GLU A 429 65.68 -28.73 14.34
N GLU A 430 64.65 -29.44 14.82
CA GLU A 430 64.80 -30.78 15.42
C GLU A 430 65.34 -31.78 14.40
N SER A 431 64.84 -31.77 13.16
CA SER A 431 65.32 -32.66 12.09
C SER A 431 66.79 -32.44 11.73
N GLN A 432 67.27 -31.19 11.80
CA GLN A 432 68.67 -30.80 11.55
C GLN A 432 69.59 -31.19 12.72
N ARG A 433 69.07 -31.41 13.92
CA ARG A 433 69.85 -31.88 15.09
C ARG A 433 69.97 -33.41 15.16
N THR A 434 69.11 -34.13 14.44
CA THR A 434 69.11 -35.61 14.37
C THR A 434 69.89 -36.21 13.20
N ASN A 435 70.41 -35.37 12.29
CA ASN A 435 71.42 -35.72 11.29
C ASN A 435 72.79 -35.25 11.76
#